data_AF-A0A9C7QEW2-F1
#
_entry.id   AF-A0A9C7QEW2-F1
#
_cell.length_a   1.000
_cell.length_b   1.000
_cell.length_c   1.000
_cell.angle_alpha   90.00
_cell.angle_beta   90.00
_cell.angle_gamma   90.00
#
_symmetry.space_group_name_H-M   'P 1'
#
loop_
_entity.id
_entity.type
_entity.pdbx_description
1 polymer ?
#
loop_
_entity_poly.entity_id
_entity_poly.type
_entity_poly.pdbx_seq_one_letter_code
_entity_poly.pdbx_strand_id
1 'polypeptide(L)' 'GCNGNLKGISSLVTGMKPQDVIDRLEGITCGSKPTSCPAQIAEALKKYLAEN' A
#
# COMPACT_ATOMS: atom_id res chain seq x y z
N GLY A 1 1.71 5.80 9.10
CA GLY A 1 0.42 6.08 9.78
C GLY A 1 0.31 5.23 11.02
N CYS A 2 -0.89 5.01 11.56
CA CYS A 2 -1.08 4.19 12.76
C CYS A 2 -1.09 2.69 12.46
N ASN A 3 -0.74 1.86 13.45
CA ASN A 3 -0.68 0.41 13.31
C ASN A 3 -2.03 -0.21 12.88
N GLY A 4 -3.15 0.32 13.41
CA GLY A 4 -4.49 -0.17 13.09
C GLY A 4 -4.88 0.04 11.63
N ASN A 5 -4.55 1.21 11.06
CA ASN A 5 -4.86 1.49 9.66
C ASN A 5 -4.07 0.59 8.69
N LEU A 6 -2.80 0.31 8.99
CA LEU A 6 -1.99 -0.61 8.18
C LEU A 6 -2.61 -2.02 8.17
N LYS A 7 -2.94 -2.56 9.35
CA LYS A 7 -3.60 -3.86 9.48
C LYS A 7 -4.95 -3.91 8.77
N GLY A 8 -5.75 -2.84 8.88
CA GLY A 8 -7.03 -2.72 8.19
C GLY A 8 -6.87 -2.81 6.68
N ILE A 9 -5.94 -2.03 6.10
CA ILE A 9 -5.68 -2.08 4.65
C ILE A 9 -5.18 -3.46 4.24
N SER A 10 -4.24 -4.07 4.98
CA SER A 10 -3.76 -5.43 4.68
C SER A 10 -4.90 -6.45 4.64
N SER A 11 -5.85 -6.37 5.59
CA SER A 11 -7.03 -7.23 5.59
C SER A 11 -7.94 -7.01 4.38
N LEU A 12 -8.08 -5.76 3.93
CA LEU A 12 -8.94 -5.41 2.79
C LEU A 12 -8.37 -5.87 1.43
N VAL A 13 -7.04 -5.95 1.31
CA VAL A 13 -6.37 -6.27 0.04
C VAL A 13 -5.90 -7.72 -0.05
N THR A 14 -6.13 -8.53 1.00
CA THR A 14 -5.78 -9.95 0.99
C THR A 14 -6.55 -10.69 -0.10
N GLY A 15 -5.84 -11.47 -0.93
CA GLY A 15 -6.41 -12.21 -2.06
C GLY A 15 -6.50 -11.43 -3.37
N MET A 16 -6.19 -10.13 -3.36
CA MET A 16 -6.04 -9.34 -4.60
C MET A 16 -4.68 -9.62 -5.27
N LYS A 17 -4.59 -9.39 -6.58
CA LYS A 17 -3.30 -9.41 -7.26
C LYS A 17 -2.45 -8.23 -6.79
N PRO A 18 -1.13 -8.40 -6.59
CA PRO A 18 -0.25 -7.31 -6.15
C PRO A 18 -0.35 -6.05 -7.02
N GLN A 19 -0.46 -6.19 -8.34
CA GLN A 19 -0.57 -5.06 -9.27
C GLN A 19 -1.86 -4.25 -9.02
N ASP A 20 -3.00 -4.91 -8.85
CA ASP A 20 -4.29 -4.23 -8.58
C ASP A 20 -4.22 -3.44 -7.25
N VAL A 21 -3.48 -3.96 -6.26
CA VAL A 21 -3.27 -3.28 -4.98
C VAL A 21 -2.36 -2.06 -5.14
N ILE A 22 -1.30 -2.18 -5.95
CA ILE A 22 -0.40 -1.08 -6.25
C ILE A 22 -1.19 0.06 -6.90
N ASP A 23 -1.90 -0.22 -8.00
CA ASP A 23 -2.64 0.78 -8.77
C ASP A 23 -3.72 1.47 -7.91
N ARG A 24 -4.32 0.74 -6.97
CA ARG A 24 -5.35 1.28 -6.07
C ARG A 24 -4.79 2.17 -4.96
N LEU A 25 -3.59 1.89 -4.47
CA LEU A 25 -3.05 2.51 -3.25
C LEU A 25 -1.91 3.49 -3.51
N GLU A 26 -1.27 3.43 -4.67
CA GLU A 26 -0.18 4.34 -5.02
C GLU A 26 -0.66 5.79 -5.12
N GLY A 27 0.24 6.72 -4.84
CA GLY A 27 -0.05 8.16 -4.91
C GLY A 27 -0.99 8.71 -3.83
N ILE A 28 -1.63 7.87 -3.00
CA ILE A 28 -2.44 8.35 -1.87
C ILE A 28 -1.53 9.06 -0.87
N THR A 29 -1.78 10.34 -0.60
CA THR A 29 -1.02 11.16 0.35
C THR A 29 -1.76 11.31 1.69
N CYS A 30 -1.07 11.81 2.72
CA CYS A 30 -1.65 12.07 4.04
C CYS A 30 -1.45 13.54 4.42
N GLY A 31 -2.43 14.38 4.11
CA GLY A 31 -2.29 15.83 4.23
C GLY A 31 -1.18 16.35 3.31
N SER A 32 -0.25 17.12 3.87
CA SER A 32 0.93 17.62 3.15
C SER A 32 2.07 16.60 3.00
N LYS A 33 1.94 15.38 3.55
CA LYS A 33 3.00 14.37 3.49
C LYS A 33 3.03 13.73 2.10
N PRO A 34 4.22 13.51 1.52
CA PRO A 34 4.37 12.87 0.20
C PRO A 34 4.07 11.36 0.22
N THR A 35 3.72 10.79 1.38
CA THR A 35 3.47 9.36 1.57
C THR A 35 2.35 9.12 2.58
N SER A 36 1.75 7.94 2.53
CA SER A 36 0.69 7.47 3.42
C SER A 36 0.81 5.96 3.69
N CYS A 37 0.01 5.43 4.61
CA CYS A 37 -0.05 3.97 4.84
C CYS A 37 -0.41 3.18 3.57
N PRO A 38 -1.44 3.54 2.79
CA PRO A 38 -1.69 2.94 1.49
C PRO A 38 -0.48 2.98 0.54
N ALA A 39 0.12 4.16 0.37
CA ALA A 39 1.25 4.32 -0.55
C ALA A 39 2.48 3.52 -0.11
N GLN A 40 2.70 3.35 1.20
CA GLN A 40 3.77 2.49 1.74
C GLN A 40 3.55 1.01 1.40
N ILE A 41 2.31 0.53 1.39
CA ILE A 41 1.98 -0.84 0.96
C ILE A 41 2.25 -0.99 -0.54
N ALA A 42 1.81 -0.03 -1.37
CA ALA A 42 2.07 -0.05 -2.80
C ALA A 42 3.58 -0.11 -3.09
N GLU A 43 4.38 0.72 -2.42
CA GLU A 43 5.84 0.71 -2.55
C GLU A 43 6.47 -0.62 -2.11
N ALA A 44 5.99 -1.22 -1.02
CA ALA A 44 6.47 -2.52 -0.56
C ALA A 44 6.16 -3.64 -1.58
N LEU A 45 4.97 -3.62 -2.19
CA LEU A 45 4.59 -4.57 -3.23
C LEU A 45 5.41 -4.36 -4.52
N LYS A 46 5.67 -3.12 -4.92
CA LYS A 46 6.56 -2.83 -6.07
C LYS A 46 7.95 -3.43 -5.86
N LYS A 47 8.52 -3.28 -4.66
CA LYS A 47 9.82 -3.88 -4.30
C LYS A 47 9.76 -5.40 -4.33
N TYR A 48 8.73 -5.99 -3.73
CA TYR A 48 8.53 -7.44 -3.74
C TYR A 48 8.48 -8.00 -5.18
N LEU A 49 7.74 -7.35 -6.09
CA LEU A 49 7.65 -7.75 -7.49
C LEU A 49 8.92 -7.49 -8.32
N ALA A 50 9.80 -6.58 -7.88
CA ALA A 50 11.09 -6.35 -8.55
C ALA A 50 12.15 -7.36 -8.11
N GLU A 51 11.99 -7.95 -6.93
CA GLU A 51 12.92 -8.91 -6.32
C GLU A 51 12.54 -10.38 -6.56
N ASN A 52 11.38 -10.66 -7.17
CA ASN A 52 10.83 -12.00 -7.45
C ASN A 52 10.27 -12.11 -8.87
#